data_AF-A0A381SI48-F1
#
_entry.id   AF-A0A381SI48-F1
#
_cell.length_a   1.000
_cell.length_b   1.000
_cell.length_c   1.000
_cell.angle_alpha   90.00
_cell.angle_beta   90.00
_cell.angle_gamma   90.00
#
_symmetry.space_group_name_H-M   'P 1'
#
loop_
_entity.id
_entity.type
_entity.pdbx_description
1 polymer ?
#
loop_
_entity_poly.entity_id
_entity_poly.type
_entity_poly.pdbx_seq_one_letter_code
_entity_poly.pdbx_strand_id
1 'polypeptide(L)'
;GWITPTNSPIPAIAEVLGLLEKNECSRPVKSDYGYHLLWVEAVKPGGYPSLETHWVEIEEIALNHKRMIYFQDWVNEARSKFFIDIKK
;
A
#
# COMPACT_ATOMS: atom_id res chain seq x y z
N GLY A 1 13.90 -0.33 5.62
CA GLY A 1 12.59 0.22 5.20
C GLY A 1 11.49 -0.77 5.56
N TRP A 2 10.23 -0.44 5.32
CA TRP A 2 9.11 -1.36 5.55
C TRP A 2 9.12 -2.51 4.53
N ILE A 3 8.92 -3.73 5.01
CA ILE A 3 8.80 -4.92 4.17
C ILE A 3 7.54 -5.69 4.57
N THR A 4 6.85 -6.27 3.59
CA THR A 4 5.76 -7.20 3.85
C THR A 4 6.35 -8.61 4.02
N PRO A 5 6.04 -9.34 5.10
CA PRO A 5 6.66 -10.64 5.37
C PRO A 5 6.55 -11.65 4.23
N THR A 6 5.46 -11.61 3.46
CA THR A 6 5.21 -12.52 2.35
C THR A 6 5.88 -12.13 1.02
N ASN A 7 6.55 -10.97 0.95
CA ASN A 7 7.06 -10.42 -0.30
C ASN A 7 8.54 -9.98 -0.19
N SER A 8 9.34 -10.74 0.55
CA SER A 8 10.79 -10.51 0.60
C SER A 8 11.45 -11.05 -0.68
N PRO A 9 12.37 -10.30 -1.33
CA PRO A 9 13.18 -10.82 -2.43
C PRO A 9 14.15 -11.93 -2.00
N ILE A 10 14.39 -12.09 -0.69
CA ILE A 10 15.19 -13.17 -0.11
C ILE A 10 14.24 -14.10 0.67
N PRO A 11 13.93 -15.31 0.16
CA PRO A 11 12.96 -16.21 0.78
C PRO A 11 13.30 -16.60 2.22
N ALA A 12 14.58 -16.86 2.51
CA ALA A 12 15.04 -17.19 3.86
C ALA A 12 14.70 -16.10 4.89
N ILE A 13 14.65 -14.82 4.48
CA ILE A 13 14.23 -13.72 5.37
C ILE A 13 12.72 -13.77 5.61
N ALA A 14 11.91 -14.04 4.58
CA ALA A 14 10.45 -14.20 4.73
C ALA A 14 10.07 -15.31 5.72
N GLU A 15 10.80 -16.42 5.69
CA GLU A 15 10.56 -17.57 6.56
C GLU A 15 10.82 -17.27 8.05
N VAL A 16 11.85 -16.46 8.36
CA VAL A 16 12.24 -16.19 9.75
C VAL A 16 11.65 -14.91 10.32
N LEU A 17 11.16 -13.98 9.49
CA LEU A 17 10.68 -12.66 9.92
C LEU A 17 9.61 -12.72 11.01
N GLY A 18 8.68 -13.68 10.93
CA GLY A 18 7.62 -13.87 11.93
C GLY A 18 8.11 -14.44 13.25
N LEU A 19 9.35 -14.93 13.32
CA LEU A 19 9.98 -15.49 14.51
C LEU A 19 10.93 -14.51 15.21
N LEU A 20 11.13 -13.31 14.64
CA LEU A 20 12.04 -12.32 15.20
C LEU A 20 11.35 -11.50 16.29
N GLU A 21 12.06 -11.35 17.40
CA GLU A 21 11.66 -10.45 18.48
C GLU A 21 11.99 -8.99 18.12
N LYS A 22 11.11 -8.07 18.53
CA LYS A 22 11.31 -6.63 18.29
C LYS A 22 12.48 -6.13 19.13
N ASN A 23 13.33 -5.29 18.53
CA ASN A 23 14.52 -4.70 19.17
C ASN A 23 15.56 -5.75 19.64
N GLU A 24 15.57 -6.93 19.03
CA GLU A 24 16.58 -7.95 19.27
C GLU A 24 17.27 -8.32 17.95
N CYS A 25 18.57 -8.60 18.04
CA CYS A 25 19.34 -9.08 16.89
C CYS A 25 19.09 -10.58 16.69
N SER A 26 18.78 -10.98 15.46
CA SER A 26 18.56 -12.38 15.12
C SER A 26 19.82 -13.23 15.25
N ARG A 27 19.63 -14.55 15.32
CA ARG A 27 20.70 -15.50 14.98
C ARG A 27 21.06 -15.35 13.49
N PRO A 28 22.28 -15.75 13.06
CA PRO A 28 22.67 -15.72 11.66
C PRO A 28 21.71 -16.54 10.77
N VAL A 29 21.16 -15.90 9.75
CA VAL A 29 20.25 -16.50 8.77
C VAL A 29 21.04 -16.78 7.48
N LYS A 30 21.08 -18.05 7.06
CA LYS A 30 21.75 -18.44 5.81
C LYS A 30 20.80 -18.23 4.62
N SER A 31 21.30 -17.65 3.54
CA SER A 31 20.64 -17.59 2.24
C SER A 31 21.65 -17.81 1.11
N ASP A 32 21.17 -17.81 -0.14
CA ASP A 32 22.03 -17.91 -1.33
C ASP A 32 23.01 -16.73 -1.46
N TYR A 33 22.78 -15.65 -0.72
CA TYR A 33 23.62 -14.46 -0.67
C TYR A 33 24.57 -14.42 0.54
N GLY A 34 24.66 -15.50 1.33
CA GLY A 34 25.54 -15.59 2.50
C GLY A 34 24.78 -15.61 3.83
N TYR A 35 25.32 -14.92 4.84
CA TYR A 35 24.75 -14.86 6.19
C TYR A 35 24.24 -13.47 6.53
N HIS A 36 23.06 -13.39 7.11
CA HIS A 36 22.38 -12.15 7.46
C HIS A 36 22.10 -12.10 8.96
N LEU A 37 22.31 -10.93 9.57
CA LEU A 37 21.80 -10.60 10.89
C LEU A 37 20.65 -9.62 10.70
N LEU A 38 19.50 -9.95 11.27
CA LEU A 38 18.28 -9.18 11.11
C LEU A 38 17.95 -8.45 12.41
N TRP A 39 17.36 -7.26 12.29
CA TRP A 39 16.89 -6.47 13.41
C TRP A 39 15.54 -5.87 13.06
N VAL A 40 14.52 -6.16 13.88
CA VAL A 40 13.17 -5.60 13.70
C VAL A 40 13.03 -4.37 14.58
N GLU A 41 13.07 -3.20 13.97
CA GLU A 41 12.88 -1.91 14.66
C GLU A 41 11.40 -1.66 14.99
N ALA A 42 10.51 -1.91 14.03
CA ALA A 42 9.08 -1.68 14.18
C ALA A 42 8.24 -2.64 13.33
N VAL A 43 7.01 -2.89 13.79
CA VAL A 43 6.00 -3.69 13.09
C VAL A 43 4.75 -2.82 12.92
N LYS A 44 4.28 -2.69 11.67
CA LYS A 44 3.01 -2.03 11.38
C LYS A 44 1.92 -3.11 11.32
N PRO A 45 0.84 -3.01 12.11
CA PRO A 45 -0.26 -3.96 11.99
C PRO A 45 -0.86 -3.88 10.59
N GLY A 46 -1.09 -5.04 9.99
CA GLY A 46 -1.89 -5.14 8.77
C GLY A 46 -3.39 -5.10 9.08
N GLY A 47 -4.21 -5.07 8.04
CA GLY A 47 -5.66 -5.11 8.16
C GLY A 47 -6.35 -4.11 7.23
N TYR A 48 -7.66 -4.00 7.37
CA TYR A 48 -8.44 -2.97 6.69
C TYR A 48 -8.14 -1.60 7.29
N PRO A 49 -8.14 -0.53 6.46
CA PRO A 49 -8.01 0.82 6.98
C PRO A 49 -9.19 1.16 7.89
N SER A 50 -8.92 1.86 8.99
CA SER A 50 -9.93 2.37 9.92
C SER A 50 -9.81 3.89 10.03
N LEU A 51 -10.91 4.56 10.41
CA LEU A 51 -10.90 6.01 10.61
C LEU A 51 -9.95 6.46 11.72
N GLU A 52 -9.63 5.58 12.68
CA GLU A 52 -8.71 5.87 13.79
C GLU A 52 -7.25 5.90 13.31
N THR A 53 -6.90 5.05 12.34
CA THR A 53 -5.49 4.79 11.98
C THR A 53 -5.13 5.26 10.58
N HIS A 54 -6.13 5.53 9.73
CA HIS A 54 -5.97 5.84 8.30
C HIS A 54 -6.91 6.97 7.85
N TRP A 55 -7.21 7.93 8.74
CA TRP A 55 -8.13 9.04 8.44
C TRP A 55 -7.72 9.78 7.16
N VAL A 56 -6.44 10.15 7.05
CA VAL A 56 -5.93 10.97 5.95
C VAL A 56 -6.08 10.26 4.61
N GLU A 57 -5.71 8.98 4.55
CA GLU A 57 -5.82 8.18 3.33
C GLU A 57 -7.28 7.97 2.93
N ILE A 58 -8.16 7.67 3.89
CA ILE A 58 -9.60 7.49 3.64
C ILE A 58 -10.22 8.81 3.15
N GLU A 59 -9.87 9.93 3.77
CA GLU A 59 -10.34 11.26 3.38
C GLU A 59 -9.92 11.59 1.95
N GLU A 60 -8.65 11.36 1.60
CA GLU A 60 -8.15 11.60 0.24
C GLU A 60 -8.90 10.77 -0.80
N ILE A 61 -9.09 9.47 -0.54
CA ILE A 61 -9.84 8.58 -1.43
C ILE A 61 -11.28 9.06 -1.59
N ALA A 62 -11.95 9.41 -0.49
CA ALA A 62 -13.34 9.86 -0.49
C ALA A 62 -13.50 11.20 -1.23
N LEU A 63 -12.59 12.15 -1.03
CA LEU A 63 -12.57 13.44 -1.73
C LEU A 63 -12.33 13.25 -3.22
N ASN A 64 -11.36 12.41 -3.60
CA ASN A 64 -11.08 12.11 -5.00
C ASN A 64 -12.26 11.46 -5.70
N HIS A 65 -12.95 10.54 -5.02
CA HIS A 65 -14.18 9.92 -5.54
C HIS A 65 -15.29 10.96 -5.78
N LYS A 66 -15.54 11.85 -4.81
CA LYS A 66 -16.52 12.94 -4.96
C LYS A 66 -16.17 13.88 -6.11
N ARG A 67 -14.89 14.25 -6.24
CA ARG A 67 -14.41 15.09 -7.35
C ARG A 67 -14.63 14.41 -8.70
N MET A 68 -14.39 13.11 -8.79
CA MET A 68 -14.61 12.34 -10.02
C MET A 68 -16.09 12.30 -10.40
N ILE A 69 -16.98 12.03 -9.45
CA ILE A 69 -18.44 12.05 -9.69
C ILE A 69 -18.86 13.43 -10.20
N TYR A 70 -18.50 14.49 -9.46
CA TYR A 70 -18.84 15.86 -9.84
C TYR A 70 -18.34 16.21 -11.24
N PHE A 71 -17.08 15.86 -11.55
CA PHE A 71 -16.50 16.13 -12.85
C PHE A 71 -17.22 15.37 -13.96
N GLN A 72 -17.57 14.10 -13.72
CA GLN A 72 -18.29 13.28 -14.70
C GLN A 72 -19.68 13.84 -14.99
N ASP A 73 -20.42 14.25 -13.97
CA ASP A 73 -21.74 14.85 -14.11
C ASP A 73 -21.67 16.18 -14.86
N TRP A 74 -20.70 17.02 -14.50
CA TRP A 74 -20.44 18.29 -15.19
C TRP A 74 -20.11 18.07 -16.69
N VAL A 75 -19.26 17.10 -17.01
CA VAL A 75 -18.93 16.75 -18.40
C VAL A 75 -20.17 16.27 -19.15
N ASN A 76 -21.00 15.43 -18.52
CA ASN A 76 -22.23 14.93 -19.14
C ASN A 76 -23.22 16.06 -19.42
N GLU A 77 -23.42 16.98 -18.47
CA GLU A 77 -24.28 18.14 -18.65
C GLU A 77 -23.75 19.10 -19.73
N ALA A 78 -22.43 19.31 -19.77
CA ALA A 78 -21.82 20.14 -20.81
C ALA A 78 -22.01 19.50 -22.21
N ARG A 79 -21.79 18.19 -22.33
CA ARG A 79 -21.94 17.47 -23.61
C ARG A 79 -23.38 17.48 -24.14
N SER A 80 -24.40 17.48 -23.28
CA SER A 80 -25.80 17.50 -23.73
C SER A 80 -26.21 18.82 -24.38
N LYS A 81 -25.46 19.90 -24.15
CA LYS A 81 -25.74 21.24 -24.69
C LYS A 81 -25.21 21.46 -26.10
N PHE A 82 -24.37 20.55 -26.62
CA PHE A 82 -23.71 20.71 -27.92
C PHE A 82 -23.85 19.46 -28.78
N PHE A 83 -24.02 19.65 -30.08
CA PHE A 83 -23.88 18.56 -31.05
C PHE A 83 -22.40 18.23 -31.23
N ILE A 84 -22.02 16.97 -30.95
CA ILE A 84 -20.65 16.49 -31.06
C ILE A 84 -20.63 15.40 -32.15
N ASP A 85 -20.00 15.69 -33.28
CA ASP A 85 -19.73 14.73 -34.36
C ASP A 85 -18.24 14.38 -34.38
N ILE A 86 -17.92 13.09 -34.20
CA ILE A 86 -16.53 12.59 -34.19
C ILE A 86 -16.30 11.88 -35.53
N LYS A 87 -15.62 12.57 -36.46
CA LYS A 87 -15.21 11.98 -37.72
C LYS A 87 -14.01 11.07 -37.51
N LYS A 88 -14.13 9.81 -37.96
CA LYS A 88 -13.04 8.84 -38.00
C LYS A 88 -12.22 8.99 -39.27
#